data_AF-A0A524GAB5-F1
#
_entry.id   AF-A0A524GAB5-F1
#
_cell.length_a   1.000
_cell.length_b   1.000
_cell.length_c   1.000
_cell.angle_alpha   90.00
_cell.angle_beta   90.00
_cell.angle_gamma   90.00
#
_symmetry.space_group_name_H-M   'P 1'
#
loop_
_entity.id
_entity.type
_entity.pdbx_description
1 polymer ?
#
loop_
_entity_poly.entity_id
_entity_poly.type
_entity_poly.pdbx_seq_one_letter_code
_entity_poly.pdbx_strand_id
1 'polypeptide(L)'
;MFGKGMIKLVGYAIAGAIALIAGAELLSSVVSIVLAFRFGNPLPLLAVILVTVFLLFITGRVSKETPAQMVLLILSYVSTGYLIVVCFVIVLPYSLIVSILTAAVIAAVSSFLRDSKQITHVISQINHQLHITKRIVTVGDRSSLRPNSNQNILLLEEGSRNKLFQLMRDRPLLPISYTHYVGCDVLFIIESSDSVKFDRIMKLLRDYDIHTIGPASQLLSEAIQKVPVIDSRHGLNLDDYRMTRDDIAITNLLESCPPRLTVFPTTTGLVALVPDIEAPGLNLEPIKRGHEQEVLLQRNYGQLQEVEKQVESTP
;
A
#
# COMPACT_ATOMS: atom_id res chain seq x y z
N MET A 1 23.34 -13.44 17.72
CA MET A 1 22.74 -13.27 16.37
C MET A 1 23.74 -13.37 15.21
N PHE A 2 25.05 -13.53 15.43
CA PHE A 2 26.08 -13.57 14.37
C PHE A 2 26.20 -14.90 13.58
N GLY A 3 25.76 -16.04 14.14
CA GLY A 3 25.97 -17.36 13.52
C GLY A 3 25.18 -17.62 12.23
N LYS A 4 23.98 -17.06 12.07
CA LYS A 4 23.15 -17.24 10.87
C LYS A 4 23.65 -16.43 9.66
N GLY A 5 24.39 -15.33 9.91
CA GLY A 5 24.96 -14.49 8.85
C GLY A 5 26.19 -15.12 8.19
N MET A 6 27.08 -15.69 9.00
CA MET A 6 28.30 -16.38 8.52
C MET A 6 27.98 -17.58 7.62
N ILE A 7 26.98 -18.39 7.99
CA ILE A 7 26.57 -19.56 7.19
C ILE A 7 26.04 -19.14 5.82
N LYS A 8 25.28 -18.03 5.74
CA LYS A 8 24.80 -17.50 4.45
C LYS A 8 25.94 -16.98 3.59
N LEU A 9 26.90 -16.30 4.19
CA LEU A 9 28.05 -15.73 3.48
C LEU A 9 28.97 -16.83 2.93
N VAL A 10 29.23 -17.87 3.73
CA VAL A 10 29.97 -19.06 3.29
C VAL A 10 29.20 -19.81 2.18
N GLY A 11 27.88 -19.92 2.28
CA GLY A 11 27.05 -20.50 1.23
C GLY A 11 27.11 -19.74 -0.09
N TYR A 12 27.07 -18.40 -0.05
CA TYR A 12 27.23 -17.56 -1.24
C TYR A 12 28.64 -17.63 -1.84
N ALA A 13 29.67 -17.73 -1.00
CA ALA A 13 31.05 -17.88 -1.46
C ALA A 13 31.29 -19.23 -2.16
N ILE A 14 30.75 -20.32 -1.61
CA ILE A 14 30.82 -21.66 -2.22
C ILE A 14 30.02 -21.69 -3.53
N ALA A 15 28.81 -21.11 -3.56
CA ALA A 15 28.02 -21.01 -4.78
C ALA A 15 28.72 -20.18 -5.86
N GLY A 16 29.38 -19.08 -5.48
CA GLY A 16 30.19 -18.25 -6.38
C GLY A 16 31.40 -18.99 -6.92
N ALA A 17 32.10 -19.78 -6.10
CA ALA A 17 33.24 -20.58 -6.52
C ALA A 17 32.83 -21.69 -7.51
N ILE A 18 31.71 -22.37 -7.26
CA ILE A 18 31.16 -23.38 -8.17
C ILE A 18 30.75 -22.74 -9.51
N ALA A 19 30.15 -21.54 -9.47
CA ALA A 19 29.78 -20.81 -10.68
C ALA A 19 30.99 -20.37 -11.52
N LEU A 20 32.13 -20.05 -10.87
CA LEU A 20 33.37 -19.69 -11.58
C LEU A 20 34.06 -20.91 -12.20
N ILE A 21 34.09 -22.04 -11.50
CA ILE A 21 34.76 -23.27 -11.98
C ILE A 21 33.94 -23.94 -13.10
N ALA A 22 32.63 -24.05 -12.93
CA ALA A 22 31.74 -24.69 -13.91
C ALA A 22 31.19 -23.72 -14.96
N GLY A 23 31.55 -22.43 -14.89
CA GLY A 23 30.91 -21.36 -15.67
C GLY A 23 31.02 -21.55 -17.19
N ALA A 24 32.16 -22.05 -17.68
CA ALA A 24 32.36 -22.30 -19.11
C ALA A 24 31.51 -23.47 -19.63
N GLU A 25 31.41 -24.56 -18.87
CA GLU A 25 30.59 -25.72 -19.23
C GLU A 25 29.09 -25.39 -19.12
N LEU A 26 28.70 -24.64 -18.10
CA LEU A 26 27.32 -24.15 -17.94
C LEU A 26 26.93 -23.24 -19.10
N LEU A 27 27.80 -22.30 -19.48
CA LEU A 27 27.53 -21.40 -20.61
C LEU A 27 27.44 -22.18 -21.93
N SER A 28 28.34 -23.14 -22.15
CA SER A 28 28.31 -24.03 -23.33
C SER A 28 27.00 -24.83 -23.41
N SER A 29 26.55 -25.38 -22.29
CA SER A 29 25.27 -26.11 -22.19
C SER A 29 24.07 -25.20 -22.48
N VAL A 30 24.06 -23.98 -21.93
CA VAL A 30 23.02 -22.97 -22.22
C VAL A 30 22.98 -22.63 -23.71
N VAL A 31 24.14 -22.37 -24.31
CA VAL A 31 24.24 -22.04 -25.75
C VAL A 31 23.74 -23.20 -26.61
N SER A 32 24.08 -24.45 -26.27
CA SER A 32 23.60 -25.64 -26.97
C SER A 32 22.07 -25.76 -26.94
N ILE A 33 21.45 -25.56 -25.77
CA ILE A 33 19.98 -25.60 -25.62
C ILE A 33 19.31 -24.45 -26.40
N VAL A 34 19.87 -23.25 -26.33
CA VAL A 34 19.35 -22.08 -27.04
C VAL A 34 19.43 -22.29 -28.55
N LEU A 35 20.54 -22.80 -29.06
CA LEU A 35 20.71 -23.11 -30.48
C LEU A 35 19.72 -24.19 -30.92
N ALA A 36 19.60 -25.29 -30.18
CA ALA A 36 18.64 -26.35 -30.49
C ALA A 36 17.19 -25.82 -30.55
N PHE A 37 16.81 -24.97 -29.60
CA PHE A 37 15.49 -24.32 -29.60
C PHE A 37 15.29 -23.41 -30.82
N ARG A 38 16.30 -22.62 -31.19
CA ARG A 38 16.25 -21.75 -32.38
C ARG A 38 16.17 -22.53 -33.69
N PHE A 39 16.76 -23.73 -33.73
CA PHE A 39 16.62 -24.65 -34.86
C PHE A 39 15.29 -25.44 -34.85
N GLY A 40 14.35 -25.09 -33.97
CA GLY A 40 13.01 -25.68 -33.93
C GLY A 40 12.92 -26.98 -33.14
N ASN A 41 13.97 -27.36 -32.39
CA ASN A 41 13.93 -28.51 -31.50
C ASN A 41 13.72 -28.08 -30.03
N PRO A 42 12.48 -28.15 -29.50
CA PRO A 42 12.18 -27.74 -28.12
C PRO A 42 12.56 -28.80 -27.08
N LEU A 43 12.98 -30.00 -27.50
CA LEU A 43 13.18 -31.14 -26.62
C LEU A 43 14.22 -30.89 -25.51
N PRO A 44 15.38 -30.26 -25.78
CA PRO A 44 16.36 -29.95 -24.73
C PRO A 44 15.82 -28.96 -23.69
N LEU A 45 15.02 -27.98 -24.12
CA LEU A 45 14.39 -27.01 -23.23
C LEU A 45 13.33 -27.68 -22.33
N LEU A 46 12.47 -28.52 -22.92
CA LEU A 46 11.46 -29.27 -22.18
C LEU A 46 12.09 -30.21 -21.15
N ALA A 47 13.21 -30.86 -21.48
CA ALA A 47 13.93 -31.71 -20.56
C ALA A 47 14.41 -30.94 -19.32
N VAL A 48 14.98 -29.74 -19.52
CA VAL A 48 15.40 -28.87 -18.39
C VAL A 48 14.20 -28.47 -17.55
N ILE A 49 13.10 -28.02 -18.17
CA ILE A 49 11.87 -27.64 -17.44
C ILE A 49 11.34 -28.81 -16.60
N LEU A 50 11.24 -30.00 -17.19
CA LEU A 50 10.75 -31.20 -16.49
C LEU A 50 11.64 -31.57 -15.30
N VAL A 51 12.96 -31.57 -15.48
CA VAL A 51 13.91 -31.88 -14.40
C VAL A 51 13.79 -30.84 -13.27
N THR A 52 13.69 -29.55 -13.60
CA THR A 52 13.53 -28.49 -12.60
C THR A 52 12.21 -28.65 -11.83
N VAL A 53 11.09 -28.87 -12.53
CA VAL A 53 9.78 -29.07 -11.89
C VAL A 53 9.77 -30.31 -11.00
N PHE A 54 10.36 -31.41 -11.46
CA PHE A 54 10.47 -32.66 -10.71
C PHE A 54 11.29 -32.48 -9.43
N LEU A 55 12.44 -31.79 -9.51
CA LEU A 55 13.27 -31.48 -8.34
C LEU A 55 12.55 -30.59 -7.33
N LEU A 56 11.82 -29.57 -7.80
CA LEU A 56 11.01 -28.70 -6.94
C LEU A 56 9.90 -29.48 -6.23
N PHE A 57 9.22 -30.38 -6.95
CA PHE A 57 8.15 -31.21 -6.40
C PHE A 57 8.65 -32.18 -5.32
N ILE A 58 9.78 -32.86 -5.55
CA ILE A 58 10.38 -33.76 -4.57
C ILE A 58 10.82 -32.99 -3.32
N THR A 59 11.46 -31.83 -3.52
CA THR A 59 11.94 -31.01 -2.41
C THR A 59 10.79 -30.54 -1.51
N GLY A 60 9.60 -30.26 -2.08
CA GLY A 60 8.41 -29.86 -1.33
C GLY A 60 7.73 -30.99 -0.53
N ARG A 61 8.02 -32.27 -0.82
CA ARG A 61 7.40 -33.42 -0.12
C ARG A 61 8.22 -33.99 1.03
N VAL A 62 9.50 -33.64 1.16
CA VAL A 62 10.38 -34.19 2.18
C VAL A 62 10.34 -33.29 3.43
N SER A 63 9.59 -33.71 4.46
CA SER A 63 9.31 -32.92 5.67
C SER A 63 10.28 -33.17 6.84
N LYS A 64 11.36 -33.94 6.66
CA LYS A 64 12.32 -34.27 7.73
C LYS A 64 13.70 -33.68 7.43
N GLU A 65 14.23 -32.90 8.38
CA GLU A 65 15.55 -32.26 8.36
C GLU A 65 16.68 -33.31 8.28
N THR A 66 16.87 -33.87 7.10
CA THR A 66 17.90 -34.85 6.79
C THR A 66 18.96 -34.22 5.87
N PRO A 67 20.23 -34.65 5.92
CA PRO A 67 21.28 -34.11 5.05
C PRO A 67 20.95 -34.28 3.56
N ALA A 68 20.19 -35.31 3.19
CA ALA A 68 19.68 -35.52 1.84
C ALA A 68 18.74 -34.38 1.37
N GLN A 69 17.95 -33.79 2.29
CA GLN A 69 17.08 -32.66 1.97
C GLN A 69 17.89 -31.40 1.67
N MET A 70 18.98 -31.14 2.42
CA MET A 70 19.85 -29.99 2.13
C MET A 70 20.48 -30.09 0.75
N VAL A 71 20.93 -31.28 0.34
CA VAL A 71 21.48 -31.53 -1.00
C VAL A 71 20.41 -31.30 -2.07
N LEU A 72 19.21 -31.88 -1.91
CA LEU A 72 18.09 -31.66 -2.84
C LEU A 72 17.69 -30.20 -2.95
N LEU A 73 17.70 -29.47 -1.84
CA LEU A 73 17.37 -28.06 -1.77
C LEU A 73 18.40 -27.20 -2.53
N ILE A 74 19.69 -27.48 -2.36
CA ILE A 74 20.77 -26.84 -3.13
C ILE A 74 20.61 -27.18 -4.62
N LEU A 75 20.39 -28.45 -4.96
CA LEU A 75 20.22 -28.89 -6.35
C LEU A 75 19.02 -28.21 -7.02
N SER A 76 17.90 -28.04 -6.30
CA SER A 76 16.72 -27.36 -6.80
C SER A 76 16.96 -25.86 -7.07
N TYR A 77 17.75 -25.18 -6.23
CA TYR A 77 18.14 -23.79 -6.45
C TYR A 77 19.03 -23.64 -7.67
N VAL A 78 20.03 -24.52 -7.81
CA VAL A 78 20.94 -24.51 -8.96
C VAL A 78 20.15 -24.78 -10.25
N SER A 79 19.26 -25.78 -10.25
CA SER A 79 18.41 -26.09 -11.41
C SER A 79 17.46 -24.94 -11.77
N THR A 80 16.87 -24.27 -10.78
CA THR A 80 16.01 -23.10 -11.01
C THR A 80 16.79 -21.93 -11.60
N GLY A 81 17.97 -21.62 -11.04
CA GLY A 81 18.85 -20.58 -11.57
C GLY A 81 19.28 -20.88 -13.01
N TYR A 82 19.58 -22.15 -13.30
CA TYR A 82 19.92 -22.61 -14.64
C TYR A 82 18.76 -22.39 -15.63
N LEU A 83 17.53 -22.79 -15.26
CA LEU A 83 16.34 -22.59 -16.11
C LEU A 83 16.09 -21.09 -16.41
N ILE A 84 16.25 -20.22 -15.41
CA ILE A 84 16.12 -18.76 -15.57
C ILE A 84 17.13 -18.24 -16.61
N VAL A 85 18.39 -18.66 -16.51
CA VAL A 85 19.44 -18.25 -17.46
C VAL A 85 19.14 -18.74 -18.87
N VAL A 86 18.74 -20.00 -19.04
CA VAL A 86 18.38 -20.57 -20.35
C VAL A 86 17.24 -19.77 -20.99
N CYS A 87 16.15 -19.53 -20.26
CA CYS A 87 15.02 -18.77 -20.78
C CYS A 87 15.35 -17.31 -21.06
N PHE A 88 16.18 -16.68 -20.22
CA PHE A 88 16.68 -15.32 -20.47
C PHE A 88 17.42 -15.23 -21.81
N VAL A 89 18.33 -16.17 -22.09
CA VAL A 89 19.13 -16.16 -23.33
C VAL A 89 18.29 -16.52 -24.56
N ILE A 90 17.27 -17.37 -24.42
CA ILE A 90 16.32 -17.67 -25.50
C ILE A 90 15.53 -16.42 -25.91
N VAL A 91 15.08 -15.62 -24.93
CA VAL A 91 14.22 -14.45 -25.16
C VAL A 91 15.01 -13.18 -25.46
N LEU A 92 16.30 -13.14 -25.12
CA LEU A 92 17.19 -12.00 -25.34
C LEU A 92 17.11 -11.35 -26.74
N PRO A 93 16.98 -12.10 -27.86
CA PRO A 93 16.89 -11.51 -29.20
C PRO A 93 15.65 -10.63 -29.41
N TYR A 94 14.58 -10.83 -28.65
CA TYR A 94 13.33 -10.10 -28.81
C TYR A 94 13.35 -8.74 -28.10
N SER A 95 14.05 -8.65 -26.96
CA SER A 95 14.40 -7.40 -26.25
C SER A 95 14.98 -7.76 -24.88
N LEU A 96 15.92 -6.93 -24.40
CA LEU A 96 16.48 -7.04 -23.04
C LEU A 96 15.41 -6.84 -21.95
N ILE A 97 14.40 -6.00 -22.20
CA ILE A 97 13.30 -5.79 -21.24
C ILE A 97 12.45 -7.07 -21.13
N VAL A 98 12.16 -7.69 -22.27
CA VAL A 98 11.33 -8.90 -22.35
C VAL A 98 12.06 -10.10 -21.75
N SER A 99 13.38 -10.19 -21.91
CA SER A 99 14.18 -11.25 -21.28
C SER A 99 14.26 -11.09 -19.76
N ILE A 100 14.42 -9.87 -19.24
CA ILE A 100 14.36 -9.59 -17.79
C ILE A 100 12.99 -9.94 -17.23
N LEU A 101 11.91 -9.54 -17.91
CA LEU A 101 10.55 -9.85 -17.48
C LEU A 101 10.31 -11.37 -17.45
N THR A 102 10.75 -12.08 -18.49
CA THR A 102 10.62 -13.54 -18.58
C THR A 102 11.40 -14.24 -17.46
N ALA A 103 12.63 -13.81 -17.19
CA ALA A 103 13.43 -14.32 -16.08
C ALA A 103 12.75 -14.09 -14.72
N ALA A 104 12.16 -12.92 -14.50
CA ALA A 104 11.42 -12.58 -13.28
C ALA A 104 10.16 -13.45 -13.11
N VAL A 105 9.40 -13.68 -14.19
CA VAL A 105 8.21 -14.55 -14.17
C VAL A 105 8.59 -15.99 -13.85
N ILE A 106 9.63 -16.52 -14.48
CA ILE A 106 10.09 -17.89 -14.22
C ILE A 106 10.58 -18.04 -12.78
N ALA A 107 11.33 -17.06 -12.26
CA ALA A 107 11.74 -17.04 -10.87
C ALA A 107 10.54 -17.06 -9.91
N ALA A 108 9.49 -16.26 -10.20
CA ALA A 108 8.27 -16.22 -9.40
C ALA A 108 7.51 -17.55 -9.43
N VAL A 109 7.34 -18.16 -10.62
CA VAL A 109 6.64 -19.45 -10.79
C VAL A 109 7.41 -20.59 -10.10
N SER A 110 8.74 -20.64 -10.25
CA SER A 110 9.56 -21.65 -9.58
C SER A 110 9.55 -21.49 -8.06
N SER A 111 9.49 -20.25 -7.56
CA SER A 111 9.31 -19.99 -6.13
C SER A 111 7.94 -20.45 -5.64
N PHE A 112 6.87 -20.23 -6.44
CA PHE A 112 5.52 -20.67 -6.14
C PHE A 112 5.38 -22.20 -6.02
N LEU A 113 5.98 -22.92 -6.97
CA LEU A 113 5.96 -24.39 -6.97
C LEU A 113 6.73 -24.99 -5.79
N ARG A 114 7.67 -24.25 -5.20
CA ARG A 114 8.56 -24.76 -4.16
C ARG A 114 8.01 -24.59 -2.76
N ASP A 115 7.33 -23.48 -2.47
CA ASP A 115 6.90 -23.16 -1.11
C ASP A 115 5.60 -22.35 -1.11
N SER A 116 4.47 -23.03 -1.33
CA SER A 116 3.14 -22.40 -1.33
C SER A 116 2.78 -21.79 0.04
N LYS A 117 3.45 -22.20 1.12
CA LYS A 117 3.20 -21.74 2.49
C LYS A 117 4.07 -20.54 2.90
N GLN A 118 5.29 -20.38 2.40
CA GLN A 118 6.09 -19.16 2.64
C GLN A 118 5.57 -17.96 1.85
N ILE A 119 4.91 -18.20 0.73
CA ILE A 119 4.44 -17.16 -0.18
C ILE A 119 3.18 -16.46 0.32
N THR A 120 2.36 -16.99 1.23
CA THR A 120 1.31 -16.15 1.87
C THR A 120 1.91 -15.11 2.82
N HIS A 121 3.07 -15.40 3.43
CA HIS A 121 3.82 -14.43 4.24
C HIS A 121 4.64 -13.47 3.38
N VAL A 122 5.23 -13.95 2.28
CA VAL A 122 5.98 -13.11 1.35
C VAL A 122 5.06 -12.32 0.42
N ILE A 123 3.87 -12.81 0.04
CA ILE A 123 2.84 -12.03 -0.69
C ILE A 123 2.14 -11.05 0.25
N SER A 124 1.98 -11.33 1.55
CA SER A 124 1.52 -10.28 2.48
C SER A 124 2.60 -9.20 2.70
N GLN A 125 3.89 -9.56 2.71
CA GLN A 125 4.99 -8.58 2.71
C GLN A 125 5.21 -7.89 1.36
N ILE A 126 4.95 -8.57 0.23
CA ILE A 126 5.07 -8.05 -1.13
C ILE A 126 3.82 -7.27 -1.53
N ASN A 127 2.61 -7.55 -1.04
CA ASN A 127 1.49 -6.61 -1.14
C ASN A 127 1.77 -5.33 -0.36
N HIS A 128 2.58 -5.40 0.70
CA HIS A 128 3.13 -4.22 1.36
C HIS A 128 4.33 -3.58 0.62
N GLN A 129 4.96 -4.25 -0.36
CA GLN A 129 6.15 -3.76 -1.08
C GLN A 129 6.00 -3.57 -2.61
N LEU A 130 4.93 -4.05 -3.24
CA LEU A 130 4.50 -3.78 -4.62
C LEU A 130 3.60 -2.53 -4.69
N HIS A 131 3.78 -1.59 -3.75
CA HIS A 131 3.70 -0.18 -4.09
C HIS A 131 4.82 0.13 -5.09
N ILE A 132 4.49 -0.01 -6.37
CA ILE A 132 5.32 0.33 -7.52
C ILE A 132 5.89 1.74 -7.34
N THR A 133 7.23 1.80 -7.37
CA THR A 133 8.06 2.98 -7.65
C THR A 133 7.85 4.17 -6.72
N LYS A 134 8.44 4.07 -5.54
CA LYS A 134 8.91 5.22 -4.76
C LYS A 134 9.89 6.02 -5.64
N ARG A 135 9.37 6.97 -6.42
CA ARG A 135 10.16 8.09 -6.94
C ARG A 135 10.62 8.85 -5.70
N ILE A 136 11.83 8.54 -5.25
CA ILE A 136 12.53 9.35 -4.26
C ILE A 136 12.82 10.67 -4.96
N VAL A 137 11.90 11.61 -4.81
CA VAL A 137 12.27 13.02 -4.93
C VAL A 137 13.02 13.32 -3.64
N THR A 138 14.35 13.29 -3.72
CA THR A 138 15.21 13.85 -2.68
C THR A 138 14.89 15.33 -2.55
N VAL A 139 14.13 15.70 -1.52
CA VAL A 139 14.11 17.05 -0.97
C VAL A 139 14.32 16.89 0.53
N GLY A 140 15.28 17.66 1.03
CA GLY A 140 15.90 17.49 2.33
C GLY A 140 14.95 17.52 3.53
N ASP A 141 15.43 16.85 4.57
CA ASP A 141 15.21 17.06 6.00
C ASP A 141 13.82 17.57 6.45
N ARG A 142 12.96 16.61 6.82
CA ARG A 142 11.99 16.64 7.94
C ARG A 142 11.31 15.27 8.02
N SER A 143 12.00 14.38 8.72
CA SER A 143 11.61 12.99 8.97
C SER A 143 10.31 12.88 9.77
N SER A 144 9.21 12.42 9.13
CA SER A 144 8.19 11.48 9.67
C SER A 144 6.76 11.65 9.14
N LEU A 145 6.51 12.40 8.07
CA LEU A 145 5.16 12.47 7.47
C LEU A 145 4.82 11.18 6.71
N ARG A 146 4.20 10.21 7.40
CA ARG A 146 3.63 8.99 6.77
C ARG A 146 2.10 9.13 6.65
N PRO A 147 1.53 9.09 5.44
CA PRO A 147 0.08 9.01 5.26
C PRO A 147 -0.46 7.69 5.84
N ASN A 148 -1.69 7.71 6.35
CA ASN A 148 -2.29 6.59 7.10
C ASN A 148 -2.84 5.52 6.14
N SER A 149 -2.27 4.31 6.18
CA SER A 149 -2.71 3.16 5.36
C SER A 149 -4.02 2.51 5.82
N ASN A 150 -4.61 2.94 6.95
CA ASN A 150 -5.72 2.25 7.59
C ASN A 150 -7.09 2.89 7.30
N GLN A 151 -7.20 3.67 6.21
CA GLN A 151 -8.42 4.37 5.82
C GLN A 151 -8.90 3.86 4.47
N ASN A 152 -10.20 3.51 4.39
CA ASN A 152 -10.85 3.30 3.11
C ASN A 152 -11.41 4.63 2.62
N ILE A 153 -11.07 5.00 1.40
CA ILE A 153 -11.51 6.24 0.77
C ILE A 153 -12.57 5.91 -0.28
N LEU A 154 -13.75 6.50 -0.13
CA LEU A 154 -14.86 6.36 -1.05
C LEU A 154 -15.14 7.70 -1.72
N LEU A 155 -15.44 7.66 -3.02
CA LEU A 155 -15.93 8.82 -3.74
C LEU A 155 -17.45 8.87 -3.65
N LEU A 156 -17.98 10.01 -3.21
CA LEU A 156 -19.42 10.23 -3.11
C LEU A 156 -19.99 10.66 -4.46
N GLU A 157 -21.20 10.19 -4.74
CA GLU A 157 -21.97 10.67 -5.89
C GLU A 157 -22.63 12.02 -5.56
N GLU A 158 -22.84 12.84 -6.58
CA GLU A 158 -23.48 14.15 -6.43
C GLU A 158 -24.90 14.01 -5.83
N GLY A 159 -25.27 14.92 -4.94
CA GLY A 159 -26.57 14.87 -4.22
C GLY A 159 -26.58 14.03 -2.95
N SER A 160 -25.53 13.24 -2.66
CA SER A 160 -25.45 12.42 -1.44
C SER A 160 -25.01 13.19 -0.18
N ARG A 161 -24.52 14.42 -0.36
CA ARG A 161 -23.89 15.25 0.69
C ARG A 161 -24.80 15.51 1.90
N ASN A 162 -26.02 16.00 1.66
CA ASN A 162 -26.94 16.36 2.76
C ASN A 162 -27.36 15.14 3.58
N LYS A 163 -27.60 14.01 2.91
CA LYS A 163 -27.92 12.73 3.56
C LYS A 163 -26.75 12.22 4.39
N LEU A 164 -25.52 12.38 3.90
CA LEU A 164 -24.31 12.03 4.65
C LEU A 164 -24.17 12.88 5.92
N PHE A 165 -24.39 14.20 5.84
CA PHE A 165 -24.34 15.05 7.04
C PHE A 165 -25.44 14.72 8.04
N GLN A 166 -26.63 14.36 7.56
CA GLN A 166 -27.70 13.85 8.42
C GLN A 166 -27.27 12.54 9.11
N LEU A 167 -26.71 11.58 8.36
CA LEU A 167 -26.19 10.34 8.94
C LEU A 167 -25.11 10.61 10.01
N MET A 168 -24.19 11.53 9.75
CA MET A 168 -23.13 11.90 10.69
C MET A 168 -23.69 12.51 11.98
N ARG A 169 -24.79 13.29 11.90
CA ARG A 169 -25.51 13.82 13.07
C ARG A 169 -26.26 12.73 13.83
N ASP A 170 -26.95 11.85 13.12
CA ASP A 170 -27.75 10.78 13.71
C ASP A 170 -26.87 9.71 14.38
N ARG A 171 -25.62 9.56 13.91
CA ARG A 171 -24.69 8.53 14.34
C ARG A 171 -23.29 9.11 14.62
N PRO A 172 -23.12 9.86 15.73
CA PRO A 172 -21.90 10.60 16.03
C PRO A 172 -20.66 9.73 16.30
N LEU A 173 -20.84 8.43 16.55
CA LEU A 173 -19.76 7.47 16.81
C LEU A 173 -19.31 6.70 15.56
N LEU A 174 -19.85 7.03 14.38
CA LEU A 174 -19.37 6.41 13.14
C LEU A 174 -17.93 6.86 12.86
N PRO A 175 -17.01 5.93 12.56
CA PRO A 175 -15.62 6.24 12.27
C PRO A 175 -15.49 6.75 10.83
N ILE A 176 -16.21 7.82 10.49
CA ILE A 176 -16.24 8.40 9.15
C ILE A 176 -15.89 9.89 9.18
N SER A 177 -15.31 10.39 8.10
CA SER A 177 -15.13 11.83 7.90
C SER A 177 -15.32 12.21 6.45
N TYR A 178 -15.81 13.41 6.21
CA TYR A 178 -16.08 13.93 4.88
C TYR A 178 -15.07 15.00 4.52
N THR A 179 -14.59 15.06 3.27
CA THR A 179 -13.84 16.21 2.75
C THR A 179 -14.34 16.60 1.37
N HIS A 180 -14.60 17.89 1.18
CA HIS A 180 -14.85 18.47 -0.13
C HIS A 180 -13.53 18.91 -0.79
N TYR A 181 -13.27 18.48 -2.01
CA TYR A 181 -12.23 19.01 -2.87
C TYR A 181 -12.84 19.56 -4.16
N VAL A 182 -12.09 20.40 -4.86
CA VAL A 182 -12.52 20.95 -6.15
C VAL A 182 -12.76 19.80 -7.14
N GLY A 183 -14.03 19.52 -7.42
CA GLY A 183 -14.45 18.47 -8.35
C GLY A 183 -14.62 17.07 -7.74
N CYS A 184 -14.44 16.87 -6.43
CA CYS A 184 -14.78 15.59 -5.81
C CYS A 184 -15.15 15.68 -4.32
N ASP A 185 -16.14 14.89 -3.94
CA ASP A 185 -16.58 14.70 -2.56
C ASP A 185 -16.06 13.35 -2.05
N VAL A 186 -15.35 13.37 -0.93
CA VAL A 186 -14.62 12.21 -0.44
C VAL A 186 -15.09 11.83 0.96
N LEU A 187 -15.43 10.55 1.13
CA LEU A 187 -15.73 9.94 2.41
C LEU A 187 -14.57 9.04 2.85
N PHE A 188 -14.01 9.33 4.01
CA PHE A 188 -13.00 8.52 4.66
C PHE A 188 -13.66 7.63 5.72
N ILE A 189 -13.31 6.36 5.74
CA ILE A 189 -13.70 5.40 6.78
C ILE A 189 -12.45 4.99 7.54
N ILE A 190 -12.38 5.36 8.83
CA ILE A 190 -11.26 5.13 9.74
C ILE A 190 -11.34 3.69 10.28
N GLU A 191 -10.19 3.03 10.47
CA GLU A 191 -10.07 1.66 11.01
C GLU A 191 -10.69 0.56 10.12
N SER A 192 -10.39 0.59 8.82
CA SER A 192 -11.00 -0.31 7.84
C SER A 192 -10.40 -1.73 7.74
N SER A 193 -9.45 -2.10 8.60
CA SER A 193 -8.85 -3.45 8.58
C SER A 193 -9.84 -4.54 8.97
N ASP A 194 -10.95 -4.18 9.61
CA ASP A 194 -12.08 -5.05 9.91
C ASP A 194 -13.11 -5.00 8.77
N SER A 195 -13.09 -6.02 7.90
CA SER A 195 -14.00 -6.14 6.76
C SER A 195 -15.47 -6.13 7.19
N VAL A 196 -15.79 -6.65 8.37
CA VAL A 196 -17.17 -6.70 8.89
C VAL A 196 -17.67 -5.29 9.24
N LYS A 197 -16.81 -4.45 9.84
CA LYS A 197 -17.16 -3.04 10.11
C LYS A 197 -17.35 -2.25 8.82
N PHE A 198 -16.46 -2.46 7.85
CA PHE A 198 -16.57 -1.80 6.55
C PHE A 198 -17.88 -2.16 5.84
N ASP A 199 -18.23 -3.45 5.78
CA ASP A 199 -19.47 -3.90 5.15
C ASP A 199 -20.73 -3.34 5.86
N ARG A 200 -20.67 -3.20 7.20
CA ARG A 200 -21.75 -2.56 7.98
C ARG A 200 -21.90 -1.08 7.63
N ILE A 201 -20.80 -0.34 7.49
CA ILE A 201 -20.84 1.07 7.09
C ILE A 201 -21.39 1.18 5.66
N MET A 202 -20.92 0.34 4.73
CA MET A 202 -21.43 0.31 3.36
C MET A 202 -22.92 -0.01 3.30
N LYS A 203 -23.42 -0.92 4.16
CA LYS A 203 -24.84 -1.18 4.29
C LYS A 203 -25.58 0.06 4.82
N LEU A 204 -25.06 0.70 5.86
CA LEU A 204 -25.67 1.89 6.45
C LEU A 204 -25.76 3.06 5.46
N LEU A 205 -24.73 3.28 4.65
CA LEU A 205 -24.76 4.29 3.59
C LEU A 205 -25.90 4.01 2.60
N ARG A 206 -26.08 2.74 2.19
CA ARG A 206 -27.19 2.34 1.31
C ARG A 206 -28.55 2.51 1.97
N ASP A 207 -28.67 2.19 3.26
CA ASP A 207 -29.92 2.34 4.01
C ASP A 207 -30.36 3.81 4.12
N TYR A 208 -29.40 4.76 4.11
CA TYR A 208 -29.64 6.21 4.08
C TYR A 208 -29.70 6.79 2.66
N ASP A 209 -29.74 5.94 1.63
CA ASP A 209 -29.78 6.35 0.22
C ASP A 209 -28.61 7.28 -0.17
N ILE A 210 -27.43 7.00 0.40
CA ILE A 210 -26.16 7.66 0.11
C ILE A 210 -25.43 6.78 -0.90
N HIS A 211 -25.28 7.29 -2.12
CA HIS A 211 -24.61 6.58 -3.20
C HIS A 211 -23.13 6.95 -3.27
N THR A 212 -22.31 5.94 -3.57
CA THR A 212 -20.87 6.10 -3.76
C THR A 212 -20.49 5.58 -5.13
N ILE A 213 -19.59 6.29 -5.81
CA ILE A 213 -19.05 5.87 -7.11
C ILE A 213 -18.18 4.60 -6.93
N GLY A 214 -17.69 4.39 -5.70
CA GLY A 214 -16.93 3.21 -5.29
C GLY A 214 -15.70 3.60 -4.47
N PRO A 215 -14.85 2.62 -4.13
CA PRO A 215 -13.57 2.89 -3.51
C PRO A 215 -12.65 3.65 -4.48
N ALA A 216 -11.99 4.68 -3.98
CA ALA A 216 -10.98 5.40 -4.74
C ALA A 216 -9.83 4.44 -5.11
N SER A 217 -9.26 4.62 -6.31
CA SER A 217 -8.06 3.88 -6.70
C SER A 217 -6.91 4.16 -5.72
N GLN A 218 -5.93 3.26 -5.65
CA GLN A 218 -4.79 3.42 -4.74
C GLN A 218 -4.04 4.74 -4.98
N LEU A 219 -3.84 5.12 -6.25
CA LEU A 219 -3.18 6.37 -6.63
C LEU A 219 -4.00 7.60 -6.20
N LEU A 220 -5.31 7.56 -6.42
CA LEU A 220 -6.20 8.67 -6.05
C LEU A 220 -6.28 8.80 -4.53
N SER A 221 -6.37 7.68 -3.82
CA SER A 221 -6.36 7.63 -2.36
C SER A 221 -5.09 8.26 -1.79
N GLU A 222 -3.92 7.92 -2.36
CA GLU A 222 -2.64 8.48 -1.93
C GLU A 222 -2.53 9.98 -2.26
N ALA A 223 -3.04 10.40 -3.41
CA ALA A 223 -3.08 11.81 -3.80
C ALA A 223 -3.95 12.63 -2.85
N ILE A 224 -5.18 12.16 -2.56
CA ILE A 224 -6.12 12.78 -1.63
C ILE A 224 -5.50 12.95 -0.24
N GLN A 225 -4.89 11.90 0.31
CA GLN A 225 -4.25 11.97 1.63
C GLN A 225 -3.05 12.92 1.69
N LYS A 226 -2.40 13.19 0.55
CA LYS A 226 -1.26 14.11 0.45
C LYS A 226 -1.67 15.55 0.17
N VAL A 227 -2.95 15.85 -0.09
CA VAL A 227 -3.39 17.22 -0.41
C VAL A 227 -2.93 18.24 0.64
N PRO A 228 -3.10 18.03 1.96
CA PRO A 228 -2.64 19.01 2.95
C PRO A 228 -1.12 19.26 2.93
N VAL A 229 -0.32 18.25 2.54
CA VAL A 229 1.13 18.40 2.36
C VAL A 229 1.47 19.19 1.10
N ILE A 230 0.70 18.99 0.03
CA ILE A 230 0.84 19.73 -1.23
C ILE A 230 0.44 21.19 -1.00
N ASP A 231 -0.66 21.43 -0.30
CA ASP A 231 -1.14 22.77 0.07
C ASP A 231 -0.07 23.57 0.84
N SER A 232 0.59 22.93 1.81
CA SER A 232 1.68 23.57 2.57
C SER A 232 2.86 23.97 1.68
N ARG A 233 3.14 23.23 0.60
CA ARG A 233 4.17 23.63 -0.38
C ARG A 233 3.74 24.80 -1.26
N HIS A 234 2.44 25.08 -1.34
CA HIS A 234 1.86 26.16 -2.11
C HIS A 234 1.38 27.33 -1.22
N GLY A 235 1.82 27.38 0.04
CA GLY A 235 1.63 28.52 0.93
C GLY A 235 0.41 28.43 1.85
N LEU A 236 -0.36 27.33 1.82
CA LEU A 236 -1.41 27.07 2.81
C LEU A 236 -0.88 26.06 3.83
N ASN A 237 -0.33 26.55 4.93
CA ASN A 237 0.27 25.73 5.95
C ASN A 237 -0.78 24.97 6.76
N LEU A 238 -0.34 23.93 7.47
CA LEU A 238 -1.24 23.11 8.30
C LEU A 238 -1.85 23.91 9.46
N ASP A 239 -1.12 24.90 9.96
CA ASP A 239 -1.55 25.84 11.00
C ASP A 239 -2.44 26.97 10.46
N ASP A 240 -2.70 27.03 9.15
CA ASP A 240 -3.70 27.94 8.56
C ASP A 240 -5.10 27.32 8.54
N TYR A 241 -5.23 26.05 8.92
CA TYR A 241 -6.52 25.41 9.11
C TYR A 241 -7.13 25.81 10.46
N ARG A 242 -8.43 26.06 10.44
CA ARG A 242 -9.24 26.38 11.61
C ARG A 242 -10.36 25.37 11.74
N MET A 243 -10.91 25.26 12.94
CA MET A 243 -12.05 24.41 13.24
C MET A 243 -13.20 25.23 13.82
N THR A 244 -14.42 24.76 13.67
CA THR A 244 -15.58 25.33 14.38
C THR A 244 -16.51 24.23 14.83
N ARG A 245 -17.11 24.45 16.01
CA ARG A 245 -18.16 23.62 16.61
C ARG A 245 -19.48 24.35 16.70
N ASP A 246 -19.53 25.61 16.27
CA ASP A 246 -20.75 26.42 16.28
C ASP A 246 -21.68 25.93 15.17
N ASP A 247 -22.90 25.52 15.54
CA ASP A 247 -23.88 24.97 14.61
C ASP A 247 -24.26 25.97 13.50
N ILE A 248 -24.25 27.27 13.79
CA ILE A 248 -24.53 28.33 12.80
C ILE A 248 -23.40 28.40 11.79
N ALA A 249 -22.15 28.53 12.25
CA ALA A 249 -20.97 28.53 11.38
C ALA A 249 -20.86 27.24 10.56
N ILE A 250 -21.13 26.08 11.16
CA ILE A 250 -21.16 24.79 10.46
C ILE A 250 -22.22 24.81 9.36
N THR A 251 -23.44 25.24 9.66
CA THR A 251 -24.52 25.26 8.65
C THR A 251 -24.14 26.14 7.46
N ASN A 252 -23.57 27.32 7.70
CA ASN A 252 -23.06 28.20 6.64
C ASN A 252 -21.94 27.53 5.81
N LEU A 253 -21.04 26.79 6.46
CA LEU A 253 -19.96 26.05 5.77
C LEU A 253 -20.49 24.88 4.96
N LEU A 254 -21.51 24.16 5.44
CA LEU A 254 -22.12 23.04 4.70
C LEU A 254 -22.91 23.54 3.48
N GLU A 255 -23.53 24.72 3.58
CA GLU A 255 -24.25 25.36 2.46
C GLU A 255 -23.29 25.91 1.40
N SER A 256 -22.25 26.66 1.80
CA SER A 256 -21.25 27.21 0.88
C SER A 256 -20.27 26.16 0.35
N CYS A 257 -20.02 25.12 1.15
CA CYS A 257 -19.11 24.00 0.90
C CYS A 257 -17.79 24.42 0.24
N PRO A 258 -16.98 25.25 0.90
CA PRO A 258 -15.73 25.71 0.32
C PRO A 258 -14.74 24.54 0.10
N PRO A 259 -13.80 24.68 -0.84
CA PRO A 259 -12.75 23.70 -1.05
C PRO A 259 -11.99 23.39 0.25
N ARG A 260 -11.64 22.12 0.44
CA ARG A 260 -10.91 21.60 1.62
C ARG A 260 -11.72 21.62 2.92
N LEU A 261 -13.01 21.96 2.87
CA LEU A 261 -13.91 21.74 3.99
C LEU A 261 -13.89 20.27 4.38
N THR A 262 -13.52 20.00 5.62
CA THR A 262 -13.59 18.68 6.22
C THR A 262 -14.62 18.68 7.35
N VAL A 263 -15.46 17.64 7.42
CA VAL A 263 -16.50 17.51 8.43
C VAL A 263 -16.32 16.21 9.20
N PHE A 264 -16.52 16.28 10.52
CA PHE A 264 -16.40 15.16 11.45
C PHE A 264 -17.66 15.02 12.29
N PRO A 265 -18.10 13.78 12.58
CA PRO A 265 -19.06 13.52 13.63
C PRO A 265 -18.35 13.50 14.99
N THR A 266 -18.94 14.15 15.99
CA THR A 266 -18.51 14.09 17.39
C THR A 266 -19.72 13.83 18.29
N THR A 267 -19.49 13.41 19.53
CA THR A 267 -20.55 13.18 20.52
C THR A 267 -21.40 14.42 20.80
N THR A 268 -20.84 15.60 20.56
CA THR A 268 -21.49 16.91 20.76
C THR A 268 -22.15 17.47 19.50
N GLY A 269 -21.98 16.85 18.33
CA GLY A 269 -22.52 17.36 17.07
C GLY A 269 -21.58 17.12 15.89
N LEU A 270 -21.50 18.11 15.00
CA LEU A 270 -20.50 18.11 13.93
C LEU A 270 -19.36 19.03 14.29
N VAL A 271 -18.18 18.76 13.72
CA VAL A 271 -17.06 19.69 13.73
C VAL A 271 -16.64 19.90 12.28
N ALA A 272 -16.54 21.17 11.88
CA ALA A 272 -16.05 21.55 10.57
C ALA A 272 -14.62 22.07 10.69
N LEU A 273 -13.78 21.70 9.74
CA LEU A 273 -12.41 22.15 9.59
C LEU A 273 -12.22 22.71 8.19
N VAL A 274 -11.64 23.90 8.10
CA VAL A 274 -11.56 24.66 6.86
C VAL A 274 -10.32 25.56 6.89
N PRO A 275 -9.69 25.86 5.74
CA PRO A 275 -8.67 26.91 5.66
C PRO A 275 -9.25 28.26 6.09
N ASP A 276 -8.52 29.03 6.88
CA ASP A 276 -8.95 30.36 7.39
C ASP A 276 -9.39 31.30 6.24
N ILE A 277 -8.67 31.25 5.12
CA ILE A 277 -8.93 32.06 3.92
C ILE A 277 -10.28 31.76 3.24
N GLU A 278 -10.83 30.55 3.42
CA GLU A 278 -12.05 30.09 2.76
C GLU A 278 -13.31 30.37 3.60
N ALA A 279 -13.15 30.90 4.83
CA ALA A 279 -14.23 31.09 5.79
C ALA A 279 -14.19 32.47 6.47
N PRO A 280 -14.09 33.59 5.71
CA PRO A 280 -13.96 34.92 6.29
C PRO A 280 -15.19 35.32 7.10
N GLY A 281 -14.97 35.82 8.31
CA GLY A 281 -16.04 36.33 9.18
C GLY A 281 -16.83 35.27 9.94
N LEU A 282 -16.47 34.00 9.83
CA LEU A 282 -17.00 32.94 10.70
C LEU A 282 -16.21 32.86 12.01
N ASN A 283 -16.87 32.41 13.08
CA ASN A 283 -16.20 32.17 14.35
C ASN A 283 -15.45 30.83 14.28
N LEU A 284 -14.14 30.89 14.08
CA LEU A 284 -13.26 29.74 13.93
C LEU A 284 -12.17 29.74 15.00
N GLU A 285 -11.86 28.55 15.51
CA GLU A 285 -10.82 28.30 16.49
C GLU A 285 -9.58 27.69 15.83
N PRO A 286 -8.36 28.01 16.29
CA PRO A 286 -7.17 27.33 15.83
C PRO A 286 -7.14 25.88 16.32
N ILE A 287 -6.56 24.99 15.50
CA ILE A 287 -6.22 23.64 15.94
C ILE A 287 -5.12 23.75 17.03
N LYS A 288 -5.17 22.87 18.04
CA LYS A 288 -4.16 22.85 19.10
C LYS A 288 -2.76 22.64 18.49
N ARG A 289 -1.82 23.49 18.88
CA ARG A 289 -0.44 23.45 18.37
C ARG A 289 0.17 22.06 18.53
N GLY A 290 0.74 21.54 17.43
CA GLY A 290 1.38 20.23 17.36
C GLY A 290 0.44 19.08 16.99
N HIS A 291 -0.87 19.31 16.94
CA HIS A 291 -1.88 18.29 16.56
C HIS A 291 -2.39 18.45 15.13
N GLU A 292 -1.95 19.48 14.40
CA GLU A 292 -2.42 19.77 13.04
C GLU A 292 -2.16 18.60 12.09
N GLN A 293 -1.00 17.96 12.20
CA GLN A 293 -0.67 16.79 11.38
C GLN A 293 -1.56 15.58 11.71
N GLU A 294 -1.88 15.37 12.98
CA GLU A 294 -2.71 14.23 13.39
C GLU A 294 -4.16 14.40 12.92
N VAL A 295 -4.68 15.64 13.01
CA VAL A 295 -6.04 15.97 12.56
C VAL A 295 -6.12 15.97 11.03
N LEU A 296 -5.20 16.66 10.33
CA LEU A 296 -5.29 16.86 8.87
C LEU A 296 -4.84 15.65 8.05
N LEU A 297 -3.79 14.95 8.50
CA LEU A 297 -3.21 13.83 7.73
C LEU A 297 -3.67 12.48 8.25
N GLN A 298 -3.66 12.29 9.57
CA GLN A 298 -4.01 11.00 10.17
C GLN A 298 -5.51 10.86 10.42
N ARG A 299 -6.25 11.97 10.32
CA ARG A 299 -7.68 12.04 10.60
C ARG A 299 -8.02 11.50 12.00
N ASN A 300 -7.13 11.74 12.97
CA ASN A 300 -7.29 11.29 14.35
C ASN A 300 -7.98 12.37 15.18
N TYR A 301 -9.29 12.23 15.34
CA TYR A 301 -10.14 13.26 15.96
C TYR A 301 -10.45 13.00 17.44
N GLY A 302 -10.02 11.86 18.00
CA GLY A 302 -10.13 11.61 19.44
C GLY A 302 -9.41 12.66 20.28
N GLN A 303 -8.37 13.29 19.72
CA GLN A 303 -7.62 14.37 20.36
C GLN A 303 -8.31 15.74 20.28
N LEU A 304 -9.36 15.89 19.47
CA LEU A 304 -10.22 17.08 19.48
C LEU A 304 -11.20 17.08 20.67
N GLN A 305 -11.33 15.96 21.41
CA GLN A 305 -12.22 15.83 22.57
C GLN A 305 -11.59 16.37 23.88
N GLU A 306 -10.27 16.43 24.02
CA GLU A 306 -9.60 16.88 25.26
C GLU A 306 -9.69 18.40 25.55
N VAL A 307 -10.38 19.17 24.71
CA VAL A 307 -10.66 20.60 24.97
C VAL A 307 -11.69 20.78 26.09
N GLU A 308 -12.29 19.69 26.61
CA GLU A 308 -13.36 19.72 27.62
C GLU A 308 -12.93 20.00 29.08
N LYS A 309 -11.65 20.32 29.37
CA LYS A 309 -11.24 20.73 30.72
C LYS A 309 -10.26 21.90 30.75
N GLN A 310 -10.80 23.11 30.61
CA GLN A 310 -10.35 24.28 31.36
C GLN A 310 -11.44 25.37 31.28
N VAL A 311 -12.59 25.11 31.92
CA VAL A 311 -13.49 26.19 32.33
C VAL A 311 -13.28 26.38 33.83
N GLU A 312 -12.70 27.53 34.14
CA GLU A 312 -12.54 28.22 35.41
C GLU A 312 -13.23 27.59 36.63
N SER A 313 -12.42 27.07 37.55
CA SER A 313 -12.79 27.01 38.96
C SER A 313 -12.31 28.31 39.64
N THR A 314 -13.18 29.30 39.76
CA THR A 314 -13.17 30.28 40.87
C THR A 314 -14.53 30.99 40.87
N PRO A 315 -15.12 31.19 42.05
CA PRO A 315 -14.68 32.27 42.95
C PRO A 315 -13.97 31.79 44.23
#